data_AF-A0A350KNQ2-F1
#
_entry.id   AF-A0A350KNQ2-F1
#
_cell.length_a   1.000
_cell.length_b   1.000
_cell.length_c   1.000
_cell.angle_alpha   90.00
_cell.angle_beta   90.00
_cell.angle_gamma   90.00
#
_symmetry.space_group_name_H-M   'P 1'
#
loop_
_entity.id
_entity.type
_entity.pdbx_description
1 polymer ?
#
loop_
_entity_poly.entity_id
_entity_poly.type
_entity_poly.pdbx_seq_one_letter_code
_entity_poly.pdbx_strand_id
1 'polypeptide(L)'
;MKHQPFHFSDNRGVKKMSEIKSDFIENIENGKMNYGDVAGGRLRLYRGEIDLSEKTVAAGDTVKMLILPEKGKVVSRRFGATVSLGTSTVSVGDGTTAQKYRAVAVKTDSTPEELLSPDAEACGETYVLTVATANLPTAGKIWIDALVADV
;
A
#
# COMPACT_ATOMS: atom_id res chain seq x y z
N MET A 1 40.67 34.82 52.98
CA MET A 1 40.24 34.06 51.80
C MET A 1 38.75 34.29 51.58
N LYS A 2 38.36 35.03 50.54
CA LYS A 2 36.96 35.28 50.17
C LYS A 2 36.63 34.39 48.97
N HIS A 3 35.71 33.45 49.12
CA HIS A 3 35.23 32.63 48.00
C HIS A 3 34.28 33.46 47.13
N GLN A 4 34.63 33.63 45.85
CA GLN A 4 33.74 34.12 44.82
C GLN A 4 33.02 32.89 44.21
N PRO A 5 31.69 32.89 44.05
CA PRO A 5 31.03 31.84 43.30
C PRO A 5 31.24 32.05 41.79
N PHE A 6 31.72 31.02 41.11
CA PHE A 6 31.78 30.96 39.64
C PHE A 6 30.36 31.03 39.07
N HIS A 7 30.05 32.06 38.28
CA HIS A 7 28.89 32.06 37.40
C HIS A 7 29.27 31.41 36.07
N PHE A 8 28.84 30.16 35.86
CA PHE A 8 28.78 29.56 34.54
C PHE A 8 27.54 30.11 33.83
N SER A 9 27.73 30.97 32.84
CA SER A 9 26.68 31.30 31.88
C SER A 9 26.58 30.16 30.86
N ASP A 10 25.61 29.27 31.03
CA ASP A 10 25.31 28.25 30.03
C ASP A 10 24.58 28.91 28.86
N ASN A 11 25.34 29.39 27.89
CA ASN A 11 24.83 29.78 26.59
C ASN A 11 25.06 28.61 25.64
N ARG A 12 24.02 27.81 25.37
CA ARG A 12 23.91 26.91 24.21
C ARG A 12 22.50 26.33 24.13
N GLY A 13 21.61 26.97 23.36
CA GLY A 13 20.58 26.38 22.49
C GLY A 13 19.65 25.23 22.93
N VAL A 14 19.67 24.74 24.17
CA VAL A 14 18.79 23.66 24.63
C VAL A 14 17.47 24.28 25.09
N LYS A 15 16.39 24.06 24.33
CA LYS A 15 15.03 24.39 24.79
C LYS A 15 14.79 23.66 26.11
N LYS A 16 14.21 24.35 27.10
CA LYS A 16 13.86 23.73 28.39
C LYS A 16 12.85 22.60 28.12
N MET A 17 13.08 21.44 28.73
CA MET A 17 12.24 20.24 28.60
C MET A 17 10.73 20.51 28.83
N SER A 18 10.39 21.58 29.56
CA SER A 18 9.03 22.06 29.79
C SER A 18 8.30 22.60 28.55
N GLU A 19 9.00 22.82 27.43
CA GLU A 19 8.44 23.37 26.18
C GLU A 19 8.17 22.30 25.12
N ILE A 20 8.56 21.05 25.38
CA ILE A 20 8.35 19.91 24.49
C ILE A 20 6.98 19.31 24.80
N LYS A 21 6.04 19.40 23.86
CA LYS A 21 4.68 18.87 24.05
C LYS A 21 4.60 17.35 23.82
N SER A 22 5.48 16.80 23.00
CA SER A 22 5.78 15.36 22.89
C SER A 22 7.04 15.16 22.05
N ASP A 23 7.98 14.33 22.51
CA ASP A 23 9.12 13.87 21.72
C ASP A 23 8.93 12.40 21.36
N PHE A 24 8.94 12.10 20.07
CA PHE A 24 9.03 10.72 19.57
C PHE A 24 10.49 10.43 19.26
N ILE A 25 11.13 9.64 20.13
CA ILE A 25 12.49 9.13 19.91
C ILE A 25 12.36 7.68 19.47
N GLU A 26 12.59 7.41 18.19
CA GLU A 26 12.69 6.05 17.66
C GLU A 26 14.10 5.81 17.13
N ASN A 27 14.75 4.76 17.62
CA ASN A 27 16.04 4.32 17.11
C ASN A 27 15.84 3.65 15.75
N ILE A 28 16.12 4.39 14.69
CA ILE A 28 16.00 3.89 13.33
C ILE A 28 17.39 3.46 12.87
N GLU A 29 17.66 2.15 12.84
CA GLU A 29 18.91 1.65 12.29
C GLU A 29 18.88 1.52 10.76
N ASN A 30 17.71 1.50 10.09
CA ASN A 30 17.61 1.55 8.60
C ASN A 30 16.21 1.82 7.97
N GLY A 31 15.19 2.22 8.73
CA GLY A 31 13.82 2.45 8.19
C GLY A 31 13.43 3.93 8.07
N LYS A 32 13.26 4.46 6.86
CA LYS A 32 12.69 5.82 6.70
C LYS A 32 11.27 5.85 7.28
N MET A 33 11.04 6.65 8.32
CA MET A 33 9.69 7.00 8.76
C MET A 33 9.08 7.94 7.73
N ASN A 34 8.29 7.39 6.80
CA ASN A 34 7.48 8.20 5.89
C ASN A 34 6.23 8.67 6.64
N TYR A 35 6.28 9.89 7.19
CA TYR A 35 5.11 10.54 7.77
C TYR A 35 4.08 10.78 6.66
N GLY A 36 2.94 10.09 6.72
CA GLY A 36 1.86 10.19 5.75
C GLY A 36 0.66 10.89 6.36
N ASP A 37 0.69 12.22 6.47
CA ASP A 37 -0.50 12.98 6.85
C ASP A 37 -1.34 13.31 5.61
N VAL A 38 -2.61 12.93 5.63
CA VAL A 38 -3.65 13.49 4.74
C VAL A 38 -4.46 14.45 5.59
N ALA A 39 -3.91 15.63 5.86
CA ALA A 39 -4.61 16.67 6.62
C ALA A 39 -5.53 17.46 5.67
N GLY A 40 -6.84 17.20 5.76
CA GLY A 40 -7.87 17.94 5.02
C GLY A 40 -8.14 17.50 3.56
N GLY A 41 -7.45 16.46 3.08
CA GLY A 41 -7.65 15.87 1.75
C GLY A 41 -8.81 14.85 1.70
N ARG A 42 -9.33 14.58 0.49
CA ARG A 42 -10.34 13.52 0.27
C ARG A 42 -9.64 12.19 0.01
N LEU A 43 -10.04 11.15 0.73
CA LEU A 43 -9.71 9.78 0.39
C LEU A 43 -10.78 9.22 -0.56
N ARG A 44 -10.36 8.60 -1.65
CA ARG A 44 -11.24 7.94 -2.62
C ARG A 44 -10.82 6.48 -2.77
N LEU A 45 -11.81 5.59 -2.69
CA LEU A 45 -11.65 4.18 -2.98
C LEU A 45 -11.94 3.93 -4.46
N TYR A 46 -10.99 3.35 -5.17
CA TYR A 46 -11.14 2.87 -6.53
C TYR A 46 -11.15 1.36 -6.52
N ARG A 47 -12.12 0.75 -7.22
CA ARG A 47 -12.24 -0.71 -7.31
C ARG A 47 -12.26 -1.15 -8.77
N GLY A 48 -11.36 -2.06 -9.10
CA GLY A 48 -11.47 -2.91 -10.30
C GLY A 48 -12.04 -4.26 -9.91
N GLU A 49 -13.01 -4.78 -10.66
CA GLU A 49 -13.68 -6.05 -10.36
C GLU A 49 -13.92 -6.87 -11.64
N ILE A 50 -13.81 -8.19 -11.52
CA ILE A 50 -14.27 -9.15 -12.52
C ILE A 50 -15.28 -10.07 -11.86
N ASP A 51 -16.42 -10.27 -12.52
CA ASP A 51 -17.32 -11.37 -12.23
C ASP A 51 -16.90 -12.60 -13.06
N LEU A 52 -16.57 -13.70 -12.38
CA LEU A 52 -16.13 -14.95 -13.01
C LEU A 52 -17.26 -15.67 -13.76
N SER A 53 -18.52 -15.32 -13.49
CA SER A 53 -19.65 -15.86 -14.25
C SER A 53 -19.85 -15.17 -15.60
N GLU A 54 -19.37 -13.93 -15.73
CA GLU A 54 -19.51 -13.12 -16.96
C GLU A 54 -18.24 -13.15 -17.82
N LYS A 55 -17.08 -13.46 -17.21
CA LYS A 55 -15.79 -13.43 -17.88
C LYS A 55 -14.99 -14.70 -17.65
N THR A 56 -14.83 -15.47 -18.71
CA THR A 56 -13.90 -16.60 -18.73
C THR A 56 -12.47 -16.09 -18.78
N VAL A 57 -11.66 -16.44 -17.78
CA VAL A 57 -10.23 -16.13 -17.73
C VAL A 57 -9.45 -17.44 -17.82
N ALA A 58 -8.61 -17.55 -18.84
CA ALA A 58 -7.80 -18.72 -19.11
C ALA A 58 -6.39 -18.61 -18.52
N ALA A 59 -5.64 -19.72 -18.54
CA ALA A 59 -4.26 -19.72 -18.07
C ALA A 59 -3.38 -18.90 -19.04
N GLY A 60 -2.53 -18.05 -18.47
CA GLY A 60 -1.71 -17.09 -19.23
C GLY A 60 -2.40 -15.76 -19.50
N ASP A 61 -3.69 -15.62 -19.18
CA ASP A 61 -4.40 -14.36 -19.39
C ASP A 61 -3.89 -13.26 -18.44
N THR A 62 -3.83 -12.05 -19.01
CA THR A 62 -3.59 -10.82 -18.28
C THR A 62 -4.85 -9.97 -18.34
N VAL A 63 -5.38 -9.59 -17.17
CA VAL A 63 -6.58 -8.79 -17.06
C VAL A 63 -6.25 -7.45 -16.43
N LYS A 64 -6.51 -6.37 -17.17
CA LYS A 64 -6.46 -5.00 -16.65
C LYS A 64 -7.63 -4.81 -15.70
N MET A 65 -7.34 -4.65 -14.41
CA MET A 65 -8.34 -4.57 -13.35
C MET A 65 -8.76 -3.13 -13.09
N LEU A 66 -7.78 -2.24 -12.93
CA LEU A 66 -8.00 -0.89 -12.47
C LEU A 66 -6.93 0.03 -13.08
N ILE A 67 -7.34 1.20 -13.55
CA ILE A 67 -6.44 2.30 -13.92
C ILE A 67 -6.60 3.35 -12.83
N LEU A 68 -5.50 3.68 -12.16
CA LEU A 68 -5.50 4.71 -11.12
C LEU A 68 -5.62 6.11 -11.73
N PRO A 69 -6.18 7.08 -10.99
CA PRO A 69 -6.14 8.47 -11.43
C PRO A 69 -4.69 8.93 -11.64
N GLU A 70 -4.48 9.84 -12.61
CA GLU A 70 -3.16 10.40 -12.94
C GLU A 70 -2.55 11.24 -11.80
N LYS A 71 -3.36 11.64 -10.82
CA LYS A 71 -2.95 12.46 -9.68
C LYS A 71 -3.42 11.83 -8.36
N GLY A 72 -2.66 12.11 -7.31
CA GLY A 72 -2.93 11.66 -5.95
C GLY A 72 -1.74 10.93 -5.33
N LYS A 73 -2.00 10.29 -4.19
CA LYS A 73 -1.07 9.38 -3.52
C LYS A 73 -1.83 8.13 -3.11
N VAL A 74 -1.34 6.96 -3.54
CA VAL A 74 -1.94 5.70 -3.09
C VAL A 74 -1.53 5.43 -1.66
N VAL A 75 -2.53 5.18 -0.82
CA VAL A 75 -2.41 5.01 0.63
C VAL A 75 -2.40 3.53 1.00
N SER A 76 -3.28 2.74 0.39
CA SER A 76 -3.39 1.31 0.65
C SER A 76 -4.01 0.58 -0.54
N ARG A 77 -3.72 -0.70 -0.68
CA ARG A 77 -4.23 -1.53 -1.77
C ARG A 77 -4.60 -2.91 -1.26
N ARG A 78 -5.69 -3.46 -1.77
CA ARG A 78 -6.16 -4.79 -1.36
C ARG A 78 -6.55 -5.61 -2.57
N PHE A 79 -6.20 -6.89 -2.51
CA PHE A 79 -6.65 -7.91 -3.44
C PHE A 79 -7.63 -8.83 -2.73
N GLY A 80 -8.74 -9.15 -3.38
CA GLY A 80 -9.73 -10.02 -2.79
C GLY A 80 -10.45 -10.88 -3.80
N ALA A 81 -11.04 -11.95 -3.28
CA ALA A 81 -11.97 -12.80 -3.99
C ALA A 81 -13.14 -13.14 -3.07
N THR A 82 -14.36 -13.25 -3.62
CA THR A 82 -15.54 -13.63 -2.82
C THR A 82 -15.60 -15.13 -2.55
N VAL A 83 -14.80 -15.92 -3.27
CA VAL A 83 -14.71 -17.37 -3.20
C VAL A 83 -13.24 -17.80 -3.23
N SER A 84 -12.98 -19.03 -2.77
CA SER A 84 -11.68 -19.67 -2.99
C SER A 84 -11.40 -19.78 -4.50
N LEU A 85 -10.18 -19.44 -4.93
CA LEU A 85 -9.77 -19.61 -6.33
C LEU A 85 -9.31 -21.04 -6.64
N GLY A 86 -9.52 -21.98 -5.71
CA GLY A 86 -9.18 -23.38 -5.85
C GLY A 86 -7.66 -23.55 -5.92
N THR A 87 -7.18 -24.18 -6.99
CA THR A 87 -5.75 -24.34 -7.28
C THR A 87 -5.19 -23.26 -8.19
N SER A 88 -6.00 -22.25 -8.55
CA SER A 88 -5.57 -21.20 -9.47
C SER A 88 -4.53 -20.30 -8.83
N THR A 89 -3.43 -20.09 -9.54
CA THR A 89 -2.37 -19.19 -9.11
C THR A 89 -2.50 -17.86 -9.82
N VAL A 90 -2.52 -16.77 -9.05
CA VAL A 90 -2.64 -15.42 -9.57
C VAL A 90 -1.48 -14.55 -9.10
N SER A 91 -1.14 -13.53 -9.85
CA SER A 91 -0.22 -12.47 -9.46
C SER A 91 -0.81 -11.11 -9.79
N VAL A 92 -0.35 -10.10 -9.07
CA VAL A 92 -0.75 -8.71 -9.28
C VAL A 92 0.49 -7.90 -9.57
N GLY A 93 0.42 -7.18 -10.68
CA GLY A 93 1.49 -6.34 -11.15
C GLY A 93 0.95 -5.10 -11.83
N ASP A 94 1.83 -4.49 -12.59
CA ASP A 94 1.50 -3.36 -13.44
C ASP A 94 1.61 -3.75 -14.92
N GLY A 95 1.46 -2.77 -15.82
CA GLY A 95 1.59 -3.00 -17.26
C GLY A 95 2.97 -3.49 -17.73
N THR A 96 3.99 -3.47 -16.87
CA THR A 96 5.39 -3.80 -17.19
C THR A 96 5.95 -4.96 -16.36
N THR A 97 5.51 -5.10 -15.11
CA THR A 97 6.07 -5.99 -14.09
C THR A 97 4.93 -6.80 -13.45
N ALA A 98 4.74 -8.04 -13.92
CA ALA A 98 3.58 -8.88 -13.58
C ALA A 98 3.43 -9.24 -12.09
N GLN A 99 4.51 -9.20 -11.32
CA GLN A 99 4.54 -9.61 -9.91
C GLN A 99 4.95 -8.48 -8.96
N LYS A 100 4.77 -7.23 -9.38
CA LYS A 100 5.19 -6.04 -8.62
C LYS A 100 4.52 -5.93 -7.26
N TYR A 101 3.23 -6.27 -7.18
CA TYR A 101 2.39 -6.06 -5.99
C TYR A 101 2.06 -7.34 -5.25
N ARG A 102 2.00 -8.46 -5.98
CA ARG A 102 1.75 -9.79 -5.43
C ARG A 102 2.48 -10.82 -6.28
N ALA A 103 3.34 -11.61 -5.65
CA ALA A 103 3.95 -12.78 -6.27
C ALA A 103 2.88 -13.80 -6.69
N VAL A 104 3.25 -14.72 -7.59
CA VAL A 104 2.35 -15.80 -8.00
C VAL A 104 2.05 -16.68 -6.80
N ALA A 105 0.79 -16.73 -6.41
CA ALA A 105 0.33 -17.57 -5.30
C ALA A 105 -1.14 -17.95 -5.49
N VAL A 106 -1.55 -19.05 -4.84
CA VAL A 106 -2.95 -19.45 -4.75
C VAL A 106 -3.65 -18.55 -3.74
N LYS A 107 -4.91 -18.19 -4.02
CA LYS A 107 -5.81 -17.58 -3.03
C LYS A 107 -6.87 -18.60 -2.62
N THR A 108 -6.68 -19.21 -1.45
CA THR A 108 -7.54 -20.30 -0.96
C THR A 108 -8.72 -19.84 -0.11
N ASP A 109 -8.69 -18.62 0.41
CA ASP A 109 -9.74 -18.03 1.23
C ASP A 109 -10.34 -16.75 0.61
N SER A 110 -11.42 -16.25 1.22
CA SER A 110 -12.08 -15.00 0.84
C SER A 110 -11.57 -13.77 1.61
N THR A 111 -10.57 -13.92 2.48
CA THR A 111 -10.06 -12.82 3.30
C THR A 111 -9.23 -11.89 2.42
N PRO A 112 -9.50 -10.57 2.37
CA PRO A 112 -8.70 -9.67 1.54
C PRO A 112 -7.22 -9.65 1.95
N GLU A 113 -6.33 -9.68 0.96
CA GLU A 113 -4.89 -9.59 1.12
C GLU A 113 -4.42 -8.15 0.85
N GLU A 114 -3.55 -7.62 1.70
CA GLU A 114 -2.88 -6.35 1.42
C GLU A 114 -1.80 -6.55 0.35
N LEU A 115 -1.79 -5.69 -0.66
CA LEU A 115 -0.79 -5.71 -1.71
C LEU A 115 0.47 -4.96 -1.27
N LEU A 116 1.64 -5.42 -1.74
CA LEU A 116 2.92 -4.80 -1.39
C LEU A 116 2.94 -3.31 -1.77
N SER A 117 3.55 -2.49 -0.92
CA SER A 117 3.78 -1.07 -1.21
C SER A 117 5.21 -0.82 -1.66
N PRO A 118 5.47 -0.48 -2.94
CA PRO A 118 6.76 0.08 -3.32
C PRO A 118 6.85 1.51 -2.81
N ASP A 119 8.06 1.93 -2.39
CA ASP A 119 8.34 3.24 -1.78
C ASP A 119 7.92 4.44 -2.65
N ALA A 120 7.73 4.24 -3.95
CA ALA A 120 7.22 5.24 -4.89
C ALA A 120 6.29 4.57 -5.91
N GLU A 121 4.98 4.53 -5.63
CA GLU A 121 4.00 4.23 -6.66
C GLU A 121 3.58 5.51 -7.38
N ALA A 122 3.65 5.49 -8.70
CA ALA A 122 3.18 6.60 -9.52
C ALA A 122 1.65 6.51 -9.68
N CYS A 123 0.97 7.63 -9.48
CA CYS A 123 -0.41 7.78 -9.97
C CYS A 123 -0.45 7.62 -11.50
N GLY A 124 -1.57 7.15 -12.03
CA GLY A 124 -1.74 6.78 -13.44
C GLY A 124 -1.38 5.33 -13.79
N GLU A 125 -0.96 4.53 -12.80
CA GLU A 125 -0.61 3.13 -13.02
C GLU A 125 -1.84 2.24 -13.26
N THR A 126 -1.67 1.19 -14.06
CA THR A 126 -2.71 0.18 -14.32
C THR A 126 -2.38 -1.09 -13.55
N TYR A 127 -3.28 -1.54 -12.69
CA TYR A 127 -3.18 -2.85 -12.06
C TYR A 127 -3.62 -3.95 -13.01
N VAL A 128 -2.75 -4.95 -13.12
CA VAL A 128 -2.93 -6.11 -13.99
C VAL A 128 -2.92 -7.36 -13.13
N LEU A 129 -3.99 -8.15 -13.23
CA LEU A 129 -4.08 -9.49 -12.68
C LEU A 129 -3.59 -10.47 -13.73
N THR A 130 -2.63 -11.32 -13.39
CA THR A 130 -2.16 -12.40 -14.27
C THR A 130 -2.53 -13.75 -13.67
N VAL A 131 -3.18 -14.61 -14.46
CA VAL A 131 -3.58 -15.97 -14.04
C VAL A 131 -2.59 -16.97 -14.62
N ALA A 132 -1.69 -17.52 -13.80
CA ALA A 132 -0.64 -18.42 -14.27
C ALA A 132 -1.13 -19.88 -14.43
N THR A 133 -2.15 -20.30 -13.68
CA THR A 133 -2.82 -21.59 -13.84
C THR A 133 -4.30 -21.35 -13.58
N ALA A 134 -5.15 -21.66 -14.57
CA ALA A 134 -6.57 -21.33 -14.51
C ALA A 134 -7.40 -22.61 -14.30
N ASN A 135 -7.74 -22.88 -13.03
CA ASN A 135 -8.90 -23.66 -12.64
C ASN A 135 -9.81 -22.73 -11.81
N LEU A 136 -10.09 -21.55 -12.37
CA LEU A 136 -10.88 -20.54 -11.67
C LEU A 136 -12.31 -21.05 -11.49
N PRO A 137 -12.95 -20.74 -10.35
CA PRO A 137 -14.35 -21.10 -10.16
C PRO A 137 -15.23 -20.39 -11.19
N THR A 138 -16.32 -21.04 -11.58
CA THR A 138 -17.26 -20.52 -12.59
C THR A 138 -18.19 -19.42 -12.05
N ALA A 139 -18.07 -19.07 -10.77
CA ALA A 139 -18.84 -18.04 -10.11
C ALA A 139 -18.00 -17.38 -9.01
N GLY A 140 -18.35 -16.13 -8.70
CA GLY A 140 -17.66 -15.30 -7.71
C GLY A 140 -16.95 -14.12 -8.35
N LYS A 141 -16.43 -13.24 -7.50
CA LYS A 141 -15.81 -11.98 -7.93
C LYS A 141 -14.38 -11.91 -7.47
N ILE A 142 -13.52 -11.40 -8.34
CA ILE A 142 -12.14 -11.03 -8.02
C ILE A 142 -12.04 -9.51 -8.12
N TRP A 143 -11.42 -8.87 -7.14
CA TRP A 143 -11.33 -7.42 -7.11
C TRP A 143 -9.97 -6.93 -6.61
N ILE A 144 -9.64 -5.72 -7.03
CA ILE A 144 -8.52 -4.93 -6.52
C ILE A 144 -9.06 -3.57 -6.09
N ASP A 145 -8.77 -3.22 -4.84
CA ASP A 145 -9.06 -1.91 -4.25
C ASP A 145 -7.79 -1.08 -4.16
N ALA A 146 -7.93 0.21 -4.43
CA ALA A 146 -6.91 1.22 -4.19
C ALA A 146 -7.52 2.41 -3.45
N LEU A 147 -6.99 2.70 -2.27
CA LEU A 147 -7.32 3.91 -1.54
C LEU A 147 -6.33 5.00 -1.95
N VAL A 148 -6.84 6.09 -2.52
CA VAL A 148 -6.02 7.19 -3.03
C VAL A 148 -6.40 8.46 -2.30
N ALA A 149 -5.40 9.17 -1.79
CA ALA A 149 -5.53 10.51 -1.27
C ALA A 149 -5.41 11.53 -2.43
N ASP A 150 -6.34 12.47 -2.47
CA ASP A 150 -6.20 13.69 -3.28
C ASP A 150 -5.07 14.53 -2.66
N VAL A 151 -4.10 14.95 -3.49
CA VAL A 151 -2.91 15.74 -3.08
C VAL A 151 -2.87 17.03 -3.87
#